data_AF-A0A3M2ETB4-F1
#
_entry.id   AF-A0A3M2ETB4-F1
#
_cell.length_a   1.000
_cell.length_b   1.000
_cell.length_c   1.000
_cell.angle_alpha   90.00
_cell.angle_beta   90.00
_cell.angle_gamma   90.00
#
_symmetry.space_group_name_H-M   'P 1'
#
loop_
_entity.id
_entity.type
_entity.pdbx_description
1 polymer ?
#
loop_
_entity_poly.entity_id
_entity_poly.type
_entity_poly.pdbx_seq_one_letter_code
_entity_poly.pdbx_strand_id
1 'polypeptide(L)'
;MNADGTGRLAELAGIVPRYRDLTGRVHVTSPETRAALLAAMGLDGATPHDIERPPGSLPEWLVLAPGAPARLPLPAVWRIEREDGGALSGRGEALPPLPAGIHVLHAGGQETTLLVAPPRAPAPPRAWGMTLPIWGLTGPDGPGLGDFAALGRAAAGLAGQGAAFLGINPVHAGFPTDPALHSPYSPSHRRRLNILHVPTPEHPGVATGRLVDYAAEIPAKRAALRRAHAAFRAGGDRAAFAAWRAAQGPALERFIHHQALSERFGPYWTDWPAAARDPATAPPAPDDETDFHAWAQWRAETALAAAQAGAKAAGMAIGLYLDLAVGTHPAGAETWAERDVFAGGVSLGAPPDAFSPSGQTWCLAPFNPRALVARHFRPLAETLRAQLRFAGLVRIDHILGFDRAFWVPQDGTPGAYVAMPRAAMLAVLRIEAARAGAAVVGEDLGNVPAGLREALAESGILGCRILQFEERRARFADPRDWPPLSLAAFGTACRADSTAFPETVPKSRAPSTS
;
A
#
# COMPACT_ATOMS: atom_id res chain seq x y z
N MET A 1 -34.89 -13.70 -9.94
CA MET A 1 -34.14 -13.92 -8.69
C MET A 1 -34.91 -13.22 -7.58
N ASN A 2 -35.36 -13.94 -6.55
CA ASN A 2 -36.08 -13.34 -5.42
C ASN A 2 -35.13 -12.44 -4.62
N ALA A 3 -35.63 -11.30 -4.12
CA ALA A 3 -34.88 -10.33 -3.33
C ALA A 3 -34.16 -10.91 -2.10
N ASP A 4 -34.61 -12.07 -1.61
CA ASP A 4 -34.06 -12.79 -0.46
C ASP A 4 -32.70 -13.49 -0.76
N GLY A 5 -32.50 -13.97 -1.99
CA GLY A 5 -31.27 -14.68 -2.39
C GLY A 5 -30.06 -13.76 -2.56
N THR A 6 -30.26 -12.59 -3.16
CA THR A 6 -29.19 -11.59 -3.39
C THR A 6 -28.71 -10.99 -2.06
N GLY A 7 -29.58 -10.84 -1.06
CA GLY A 7 -29.22 -10.35 0.26
C GLY A 7 -28.24 -11.28 0.99
N ARG A 8 -28.58 -12.57 1.07
CA ARG A 8 -27.70 -13.58 1.69
C ARG A 8 -26.37 -13.72 0.94
N LEU A 9 -26.41 -13.72 -0.39
CA LEU A 9 -25.19 -13.77 -1.21
C LEU A 9 -24.28 -12.56 -0.93
N ALA A 10 -24.84 -11.35 -0.86
CA ALA A 10 -24.11 -10.14 -0.55
C ALA A 10 -23.44 -10.20 0.83
N GLU A 11 -24.16 -10.69 1.84
CA GLU A 11 -23.61 -10.86 3.19
C GLU A 11 -22.48 -11.89 3.23
N LEU A 12 -22.65 -13.04 2.55
CA LEU A 12 -21.60 -14.06 2.41
C LEU A 12 -20.36 -13.56 1.65
N ALA A 13 -20.56 -12.64 0.69
CA ALA A 13 -19.48 -11.99 -0.03
C ALA A 13 -18.80 -10.85 0.76
N GLY A 14 -19.31 -10.53 1.96
CA GLY A 14 -18.76 -9.49 2.83
C GLY A 14 -19.29 -8.09 2.57
N ILE A 15 -20.33 -7.91 1.75
CA ILE A 15 -20.96 -6.60 1.55
C ILE A 15 -21.70 -6.21 2.83
N VAL A 16 -21.29 -5.10 3.44
CA VAL A 16 -21.84 -4.62 4.71
C VAL A 16 -23.27 -4.13 4.49
N PRO A 17 -24.29 -4.65 5.21
CA PRO A 17 -25.70 -4.34 4.92
C PRO A 17 -26.10 -2.91 5.30
N ARG A 18 -25.39 -2.30 6.24
CA ARG A 18 -25.57 -0.91 6.68
C ARG A 18 -24.33 -0.37 7.35
N TYR A 19 -24.11 0.94 7.28
CA TYR A 19 -23.03 1.62 7.98
C TYR A 19 -23.49 2.95 8.57
N ARG A 20 -22.76 3.44 9.57
CA ARG A 20 -22.94 4.78 10.14
C ARG A 20 -21.82 5.68 9.62
N ASP A 21 -22.16 6.86 9.10
CA ASP A 21 -21.18 7.84 8.65
C ASP A 21 -20.68 8.74 9.80
N LEU A 22 -19.79 9.69 9.49
CA LEU A 22 -19.22 10.62 10.47
C LEU A 22 -20.22 11.65 11.00
N THR A 23 -21.35 11.85 10.31
CA THR A 23 -22.46 12.71 10.78
C THR A 23 -23.40 11.97 11.73
N GLY A 24 -23.21 10.65 11.89
CA GLY A 24 -24.06 9.78 12.69
C GLY A 24 -25.25 9.21 11.93
N ARG A 25 -25.42 9.52 10.64
CA ARG A 25 -26.51 8.97 9.81
C ARG A 25 -26.21 7.52 9.46
N VAL A 26 -27.27 6.70 9.47
CA VAL A 26 -27.20 5.29 9.06
C VAL A 26 -27.62 5.16 7.60
N HIS A 27 -26.79 4.49 6.81
CA HIS A 27 -27.03 4.18 5.40
C HIS A 27 -27.25 2.69 5.25
N VAL A 28 -28.27 2.30 4.48
CA VAL A 28 -28.58 0.90 4.17
C VAL A 28 -28.13 0.62 2.75
N THR A 29 -27.42 -0.48 2.55
CA THR A 29 -26.92 -0.88 1.23
C THR A 29 -28.07 -1.40 0.38
N SER A 30 -28.40 -0.66 -0.70
CA SER A 30 -29.54 -0.95 -1.56
C SER A 30 -29.36 -2.24 -2.38
N PRO A 31 -30.44 -2.87 -2.87
CA PRO A 31 -30.34 -4.04 -3.74
C PRO A 31 -29.49 -3.80 -5.00
N GLU A 32 -29.57 -2.62 -5.60
CA GLU A 32 -28.79 -2.22 -6.77
C GLU A 32 -27.31 -2.14 -6.43
N THR A 33 -26.98 -1.55 -5.27
CA THR A 33 -25.60 -1.49 -4.77
C THR A 33 -25.05 -2.89 -4.53
N ARG A 34 -25.83 -3.79 -3.93
CA ARG A 34 -25.42 -5.19 -3.71
C ARG A 34 -25.12 -5.88 -5.04
N ALA A 35 -25.99 -5.73 -6.04
CA ALA A 35 -25.80 -6.32 -7.36
C ALA A 35 -24.52 -5.78 -8.04
N ALA A 36 -24.29 -4.46 -8.03
CA ALA A 36 -23.11 -3.86 -8.62
C ALA A 36 -21.81 -4.35 -7.95
N LEU A 37 -21.79 -4.42 -6.61
CA LEU A 37 -20.61 -4.91 -5.87
C LEU A 37 -20.39 -6.41 -6.06
N LEU A 38 -21.44 -7.23 -6.15
CA LEU A 38 -21.32 -8.66 -6.47
C LEU A 38 -20.76 -8.87 -7.87
N ALA A 39 -21.24 -8.11 -8.87
CA ALA A 39 -20.70 -8.16 -10.22
C ALA A 39 -19.22 -7.76 -10.25
N ALA A 40 -18.83 -6.72 -9.51
CA ALA A 40 -17.43 -6.30 -9.37
C ALA A 40 -16.52 -7.38 -8.76
N MET A 41 -17.06 -8.24 -7.90
CA MET A 41 -16.35 -9.40 -7.33
C MET A 41 -16.30 -10.62 -8.27
N GLY A 42 -16.95 -10.55 -9.44
CA GLY A 42 -17.10 -11.69 -10.35
C GLY A 42 -18.18 -12.70 -9.92
N LEU A 43 -19.16 -12.26 -9.12
CA LEU A 43 -20.24 -13.09 -8.60
C LEU A 43 -21.59 -12.78 -9.28
N ASP A 44 -21.57 -12.23 -10.49
CA ASP A 44 -22.79 -12.04 -11.28
C ASP A 44 -23.42 -13.40 -11.62
N GLY A 45 -24.72 -13.53 -11.40
CA GLY A 45 -25.46 -14.78 -11.57
C GLY A 45 -25.14 -15.88 -10.54
N ALA A 46 -24.23 -15.67 -9.59
CA ALA A 46 -23.95 -16.62 -8.52
C ALA A 46 -25.13 -16.72 -7.54
N THR A 47 -25.14 -17.79 -6.77
CA THR A 47 -26.10 -18.08 -5.69
C THR A 47 -25.36 -18.25 -4.37
N PRO A 48 -26.03 -18.14 -3.21
CA PRO A 48 -25.40 -18.42 -1.92
C PRO A 48 -24.69 -19.78 -1.88
N HIS A 49 -25.22 -20.80 -2.54
CA HIS A 49 -24.63 -22.15 -2.57
C HIS A 49 -23.25 -22.20 -3.22
N ASP A 50 -22.96 -21.30 -4.16
CA ASP A 50 -21.69 -21.29 -4.89
C ASP A 50 -20.51 -20.81 -4.04
N ILE A 51 -20.77 -20.05 -2.97
CA ILE A 51 -19.73 -19.46 -2.11
C ILE A 51 -19.83 -19.85 -0.65
N GLU A 52 -20.98 -20.38 -0.21
CA GLU A 52 -21.19 -20.84 1.15
C GLU A 52 -20.38 -22.11 1.42
N ARG A 53 -19.58 -22.10 2.49
CA ARG A 53 -18.78 -23.26 2.87
C ARG A 53 -19.66 -24.30 3.57
N PRO A 54 -19.56 -25.59 3.24
CA PRO A 54 -20.29 -26.65 3.94
C PRO A 54 -19.97 -26.67 5.44
N PRO A 55 -20.95 -26.99 6.31
CA PRO A 55 -20.69 -27.19 7.73
C PRO A 55 -19.57 -28.20 7.97
N GLY A 56 -18.68 -27.90 8.92
CA GLY A 56 -17.52 -28.75 9.23
C GLY A 56 -16.30 -28.55 8.30
N SER A 57 -16.37 -27.63 7.33
CA SER A 57 -15.20 -27.25 6.55
C SER A 57 -14.13 -26.57 7.41
N LEU A 58 -12.87 -26.80 7.08
CA LEU A 58 -11.75 -26.01 7.56
C LEU A 58 -11.97 -24.53 7.19
N PRO A 59 -11.50 -23.59 8.01
CA PRO A 59 -11.53 -22.17 7.66
C PRO A 59 -10.63 -21.90 6.45
N GLU A 60 -10.91 -20.85 5.70
CA GLU A 60 -10.10 -20.45 4.53
C GLU A 60 -8.67 -20.05 4.92
N TRP A 61 -8.50 -19.52 6.13
CA TRP A 61 -7.20 -19.24 6.72
C TRP A 61 -7.19 -19.46 8.23
N LEU A 62 -6.01 -19.70 8.77
CA LEU A 62 -5.72 -19.76 10.21
C LEU A 62 -4.54 -18.86 10.53
N VAL A 63 -4.64 -18.10 11.62
CA VAL A 63 -3.51 -17.33 12.15
C VAL A 63 -2.89 -18.11 13.30
N LEU A 64 -1.60 -18.43 13.19
CA LEU A 64 -0.87 -19.27 14.13
C LEU A 64 0.34 -18.53 14.69
N ALA A 65 0.79 -18.92 15.89
CA ALA A 65 2.03 -18.42 16.47
C ALA A 65 3.24 -19.23 15.93
N PRO A 66 4.37 -18.59 15.58
CA PRO A 66 5.58 -19.28 15.16
C PRO A 66 6.11 -20.22 16.23
N GLY A 67 6.55 -21.42 15.82
CA GLY A 67 7.15 -22.40 16.72
C GLY A 67 6.16 -23.10 17.68
N ALA A 68 4.87 -22.77 17.64
CA ALA A 68 3.85 -23.45 18.44
C ALA A 68 3.16 -24.57 17.62
N PRO A 69 2.88 -25.73 18.21
CA PRO A 69 2.03 -26.73 17.54
C PRO A 69 0.60 -26.20 17.43
N ALA A 70 -0.07 -26.55 16.34
CA ALA A 70 -1.48 -26.23 16.12
C ALA A 70 -2.31 -27.52 16.06
N ARG A 71 -3.64 -27.40 16.15
CA ARG A 71 -4.56 -28.54 16.00
C ARG A 71 -5.65 -28.23 14.99
N LEU A 72 -5.91 -29.20 14.12
CA LEU A 72 -7.07 -29.25 13.25
C LEU A 72 -8.32 -29.58 14.07
N PRO A 73 -9.51 -29.12 13.63
CA PRO A 73 -10.76 -29.43 14.31
C PRO A 73 -11.12 -30.91 14.24
N LEU A 74 -10.65 -31.65 13.23
CA LEU A 74 -10.90 -33.08 13.04
C LEU A 74 -9.61 -33.80 12.58
N PRO A 75 -9.42 -35.08 12.91
CA PRO A 75 -8.32 -35.88 12.40
C PRO A 75 -8.36 -35.98 10.88
N ALA A 76 -7.25 -35.66 10.21
CA ALA A 76 -7.14 -35.77 8.75
C ALA A 76 -5.77 -36.33 8.34
N VAL A 77 -5.67 -36.83 7.11
CA VAL A 77 -4.38 -36.89 6.40
C VAL A 77 -4.14 -35.50 5.85
N TRP A 78 -2.97 -34.94 6.16
CA TRP A 78 -2.65 -33.57 5.78
C TRP A 78 -1.28 -33.47 5.12
N ARG A 79 -1.15 -32.48 4.25
CA ARG A 79 0.10 -32.02 3.63
C ARG A 79 0.18 -30.51 3.80
N ILE A 80 1.29 -30.00 4.31
CA ILE A 80 1.60 -28.58 4.40
C ILE A 80 2.65 -28.25 3.36
N GLU A 81 2.33 -27.35 2.44
CA GLU A 81 3.28 -26.72 1.53
C GLU A 81 3.81 -25.46 2.20
N ARG A 82 5.10 -25.45 2.48
CA ARG A 82 5.72 -24.33 3.19
C ARG A 82 6.11 -23.23 2.22
N GLU A 83 6.15 -21.99 2.73
CA GLU A 83 6.58 -20.84 1.93
C GLU A 83 8.00 -21.00 1.36
N ASP A 84 8.88 -21.73 2.06
CA ASP A 84 10.26 -22.00 1.64
C ASP A 84 10.39 -23.06 0.53
N GLY A 85 9.26 -23.56 0.00
CA GLY A 85 9.21 -24.59 -1.03
C GLY A 85 9.30 -26.03 -0.50
N GLY A 86 9.54 -26.21 0.81
CA GLY A 86 9.49 -27.53 1.44
C GLY A 86 8.05 -28.01 1.67
N ALA A 87 7.90 -29.31 1.92
CA ALA A 87 6.60 -29.90 2.26
C ALA A 87 6.70 -30.80 3.51
N LEU A 88 5.64 -30.81 4.31
CA LEU A 88 5.48 -31.70 5.46
C LEU A 88 4.19 -32.48 5.29
N SER A 89 4.16 -33.75 5.69
CA SER A 89 2.95 -34.57 5.66
C SER A 89 2.76 -35.28 6.98
N GLY A 90 1.51 -35.53 7.35
CA GLY A 90 1.19 -36.24 8.56
C GLY A 90 -0.27 -36.69 8.63
N ARG A 91 -0.64 -37.27 9.77
CA ARG A 91 -1.99 -37.76 10.04
C ARG A 91 -2.43 -37.40 11.45
N GLY A 92 -3.73 -37.17 11.62
CA GLY A 92 -4.34 -36.81 12.90
C GLY A 92 -4.67 -35.32 12.99
N GLU A 93 -4.88 -34.83 14.20
CA GLU A 93 -5.26 -33.43 14.46
C GLU A 93 -4.04 -32.51 14.63
N ALA A 94 -2.91 -33.03 15.11
CA ALA A 94 -1.76 -32.20 15.44
C ALA A 94 -1.00 -31.76 14.18
N LEU A 95 -0.74 -30.46 14.07
CA LEU A 95 0.18 -29.87 13.10
C LEU A 95 1.51 -29.55 13.80
N PRO A 96 2.66 -29.84 13.16
CA PRO A 96 3.97 -29.53 13.73
C PRO A 96 4.17 -28.02 13.85
N PRO A 97 5.08 -27.57 14.73
CA PRO A 97 5.55 -26.20 14.75
C PRO A 97 6.01 -25.73 13.37
N LEU A 98 5.59 -24.54 12.96
CA LEU A 98 5.97 -23.92 11.70
C LEU A 98 6.77 -22.62 11.94
N PRO A 99 7.72 -22.28 11.05
CA PRO A 99 8.38 -20.98 11.07
C PRO A 99 7.39 -19.87 10.65
N ALA A 100 7.75 -18.61 10.90
CA ALA A 100 6.92 -17.49 10.47
C ALA A 100 6.83 -17.39 8.94
N GLY A 101 5.61 -17.31 8.41
CA GLY A 101 5.36 -17.29 6.97
C GLY A 101 3.93 -17.62 6.56
N ILE A 102 3.75 -17.71 5.25
CA ILE A 102 2.48 -18.02 4.57
C ILE A 102 2.59 -19.42 3.97
N HIS A 103 2.01 -20.41 4.64
CA HIS A 103 2.00 -21.80 4.21
C HIS A 103 0.60 -22.20 3.73
N VAL A 104 0.50 -23.33 3.02
CA VAL A 104 -0.76 -23.87 2.52
C VAL A 104 -0.96 -25.26 3.11
N LEU A 105 -2.09 -25.47 3.78
CA LEU A 105 -2.51 -26.76 4.31
C LEU A 105 -3.51 -27.40 3.35
N HIS A 106 -3.24 -28.64 2.95
CA HIS A 106 -4.18 -29.52 2.27
C HIS A 106 -4.60 -30.62 3.23
N ALA A 107 -5.89 -30.68 3.59
CA ALA A 107 -6.43 -31.68 4.49
C ALA A 107 -7.90 -31.97 4.16
N GLY A 108 -8.28 -33.24 4.09
CA GLY A 108 -9.67 -33.64 3.80
C GLY A 108 -10.19 -33.14 2.45
N GLY A 109 -9.32 -33.00 1.45
CA GLY A 109 -9.66 -32.43 0.14
C GLY A 109 -9.89 -30.92 0.15
N GLN A 110 -9.63 -30.25 1.26
CA GLN A 110 -9.76 -28.81 1.43
C GLN A 110 -8.39 -28.15 1.53
N GLU A 111 -8.37 -26.87 1.16
CA GLU A 111 -7.20 -26.01 1.23
C GLU A 111 -7.43 -24.89 2.24
N THR A 112 -6.43 -24.63 3.09
CA THR A 112 -6.43 -23.57 4.11
C THR A 112 -5.09 -22.85 4.12
N THR A 113 -5.11 -21.52 4.12
CA THR A 113 -3.90 -20.73 4.29
C THR A 113 -3.47 -20.69 5.76
N LEU A 114 -2.24 -21.12 6.07
CA LEU A 114 -1.66 -20.99 7.41
C LEU A 114 -0.79 -19.73 7.47
N LEU A 115 -1.29 -18.70 8.15
CA LEU A 115 -0.60 -17.45 8.40
C LEU A 115 0.12 -17.52 9.75
N VAL A 116 1.37 -17.97 9.73
CA VAL A 116 2.18 -18.14 10.93
C VAL A 116 2.88 -16.81 11.22
N ALA A 117 2.32 -16.02 12.13
CA ALA A 117 2.69 -14.62 12.33
C ALA A 117 3.13 -14.35 13.78
N PRO A 118 4.21 -13.58 14.02
CA PRO A 118 4.54 -13.15 15.37
C PRO A 118 3.36 -12.36 15.97
N PRO A 119 3.19 -12.37 17.31
CA PRO A 119 2.05 -11.72 17.94
C PRO A 119 2.03 -10.21 17.72
N ARG A 120 3.19 -9.57 17.54
CA ARG A 120 3.31 -8.13 17.30
C ARG A 120 4.33 -7.84 16.21
N ALA A 121 4.13 -6.77 15.46
CA ALA A 121 5.15 -6.16 14.63
C ALA A 121 6.28 -5.55 15.50
N PRO A 122 7.49 -5.37 14.95
CA PRO A 122 8.57 -4.68 15.65
C PRO A 122 8.15 -3.30 16.14
N ALA A 123 8.45 -2.98 17.40
CA ALA A 123 8.20 -1.66 17.96
C ALA A 123 9.39 -0.72 17.68
N PRO A 124 9.14 0.54 17.26
CA PRO A 124 10.20 1.52 17.12
C PRO A 124 10.62 2.07 18.50
N PRO A 125 11.85 2.61 18.63
CA PRO A 125 12.21 3.38 19.82
C PRO A 125 11.35 4.66 19.90
N ARG A 126 11.16 5.19 21.11
CA ARG A 126 10.59 6.53 21.27
C ARG A 126 11.59 7.54 20.71
N ALA A 127 11.20 8.20 19.62
CA ALA A 127 12.05 9.13 18.90
C ALA A 127 11.21 10.18 18.16
N TRP A 128 11.90 11.14 17.54
CA TRP A 128 11.30 12.10 16.62
C TRP A 128 11.93 11.95 15.23
N GLY A 129 11.26 12.48 14.22
CA GLY A 129 11.74 12.57 12.86
C GLY A 129 10.96 13.62 12.09
N MET A 130 11.27 13.75 10.80
CA MET A 130 10.61 14.71 9.92
C MET A 130 9.93 13.98 8.78
N THR A 131 8.78 14.47 8.33
CA THR A 131 8.14 14.04 7.09
C THR A 131 8.16 15.17 6.08
N LEU A 132 8.60 14.92 4.86
CA LEU A 132 8.62 15.91 3.79
C LEU A 132 8.23 15.28 2.44
N PRO A 133 7.70 16.06 1.50
CA PRO A 133 7.53 15.59 0.14
C PRO A 133 8.89 15.49 -0.58
N ILE A 134 9.25 14.31 -1.10
CA ILE A 134 10.54 14.12 -1.80
C ILE A 134 10.64 15.03 -3.04
N TRP A 135 9.53 15.26 -3.76
CA TRP A 135 9.51 16.16 -4.91
C TRP A 135 9.86 17.61 -4.56
N GLY A 136 9.70 18.01 -3.29
CA GLY A 136 10.04 19.34 -2.80
C GLY A 136 11.50 19.48 -2.32
N LEU A 137 12.29 18.41 -2.33
CA LEU A 137 13.71 18.50 -2.01
C LEU A 137 14.48 19.11 -3.17
N THR A 138 15.06 20.28 -2.96
CA THR A 138 16.04 20.86 -3.89
C THR A 138 17.47 20.60 -3.38
N GLY A 139 18.34 20.21 -4.30
CA GLY A 139 19.76 19.97 -4.01
C GLY A 139 20.65 21.10 -4.54
N PRO A 140 21.97 21.04 -4.29
CA PRO A 140 22.93 21.92 -4.97
C PRO A 140 22.96 21.69 -6.49
N ASP A 141 22.45 20.54 -6.94
CA ASP A 141 22.46 20.07 -8.32
C ASP A 141 21.41 20.76 -9.22
N GLY A 142 20.50 21.54 -8.63
CA GLY A 142 19.55 22.39 -9.36
C GLY A 142 18.11 22.37 -8.82
N PRO A 143 17.19 23.12 -9.46
CA PRO A 143 15.81 23.30 -9.01
C PRO A 143 14.86 22.15 -9.37
N GLY A 144 15.37 21.05 -9.94
CA GLY A 144 14.56 19.90 -10.37
C GLY A 144 13.88 19.14 -9.25
N LEU A 145 13.10 18.13 -9.64
CA LEU A 145 12.48 17.20 -8.71
C LEU A 145 13.53 16.56 -7.79
N GLY A 146 13.26 16.58 -6.50
CA GLY A 146 14.09 15.88 -5.53
C GLY A 146 14.23 14.39 -5.86
N ASP A 147 15.45 13.88 -5.76
CA ASP A 147 15.81 12.50 -6.06
C ASP A 147 16.25 11.73 -4.81
N PHE A 148 16.48 10.43 -4.96
CA PHE A 148 16.90 9.57 -3.85
C PHE A 148 18.29 9.92 -3.29
N ALA A 149 19.16 10.58 -4.06
CA ALA A 149 20.45 11.05 -3.53
C ALA A 149 20.27 12.29 -2.65
N ALA A 150 19.42 13.24 -3.06
CA ALA A 150 18.99 14.37 -2.25
C ALA A 150 18.31 13.92 -0.96
N LEU A 151 17.47 12.88 -1.03
CA LEU A 151 16.87 12.24 0.14
C LEU A 151 17.94 11.73 1.13
N GLY A 152 18.96 11.02 0.64
CA GLY A 152 20.06 10.53 1.46
C GLY A 152 20.84 11.66 2.15
N ARG A 153 21.10 12.76 1.44
CA ARG A 153 21.76 13.96 2.01
C ARG A 153 20.89 14.62 3.08
N ALA A 154 19.59 14.78 2.82
CA ALA A 154 18.65 15.34 3.78
C ALA A 154 18.56 14.48 5.04
N ALA A 155 18.49 13.15 4.89
CA ALA A 155 18.50 12.22 6.01
C ALA A 155 19.78 12.36 6.84
N ALA A 156 20.96 12.41 6.21
CA ALA A 156 22.23 12.58 6.92
C ALA A 156 22.29 13.92 7.69
N GLY A 157 21.82 15.02 7.09
CA GLY A 157 21.76 16.32 7.74
C GLY A 157 20.85 16.34 8.98
N LEU A 158 19.68 15.71 8.88
CA LEU A 158 18.73 15.61 9.99
C LEU A 158 19.21 14.65 11.10
N ALA A 159 19.93 13.60 10.73
CA ALA A 159 20.53 12.69 11.69
C ALA A 159 21.51 13.43 12.61
N GLY A 160 22.29 14.37 12.07
CA GLY A 160 23.15 15.27 12.84
C GLY A 160 22.41 16.18 13.84
N GLN A 161 21.09 16.36 13.68
CA GLN A 161 20.22 17.08 14.61
C GLN A 161 19.51 16.13 15.61
N GLY A 162 19.74 14.82 15.52
CA GLY A 162 19.13 13.81 16.39
C GLY A 162 17.81 13.22 15.87
N ALA A 163 17.44 13.46 14.61
CA ALA A 163 16.29 12.81 13.99
C ALA A 163 16.54 11.30 13.86
N ALA A 164 15.58 10.47 14.28
CA ALA A 164 15.67 9.02 14.12
C ALA A 164 15.11 8.53 12.78
N PHE A 165 14.28 9.34 12.10
CA PHE A 165 13.76 9.01 10.78
C PHE A 165 13.55 10.23 9.88
N LEU A 166 13.51 9.96 8.58
CA LEU A 166 13.02 10.87 7.54
C LEU A 166 11.93 10.18 6.72
N GLY A 167 10.72 10.73 6.79
CA GLY A 167 9.54 10.25 6.07
C GLY A 167 9.31 10.96 4.76
N ILE A 168 8.83 10.21 3.78
CA ILE A 168 8.44 10.74 2.46
C ILE A 168 7.06 10.25 2.05
N ASN A 169 6.44 10.99 1.12
CA ASN A 169 5.28 10.53 0.38
C ASN A 169 5.54 9.18 -0.33
N PRO A 170 4.48 8.54 -0.85
CA PRO A 170 4.66 7.34 -1.66
C PRO A 170 5.52 7.61 -2.91
N VAL A 171 6.43 6.69 -3.22
CA VAL A 171 7.34 6.75 -4.38
C VAL A 171 7.10 5.57 -5.35
N HIS A 172 5.87 5.10 -5.41
CA HIS A 172 5.40 4.04 -6.31
C HIS A 172 5.54 4.44 -7.78
N ALA A 173 5.70 3.47 -8.68
CA ALA A 173 5.75 3.73 -10.12
C ALA A 173 4.45 4.41 -10.59
N GLY A 174 4.57 5.61 -11.17
CA GLY A 174 3.47 6.40 -11.73
C GLY A 174 3.27 6.17 -13.23
N PHE A 175 2.76 7.19 -13.92
CA PHE A 175 2.48 7.18 -15.37
C PHE A 175 3.43 8.14 -16.10
N PRO A 176 4.66 7.71 -16.46
CA PRO A 176 5.64 8.60 -17.09
C PRO A 176 5.20 9.14 -18.47
N THR A 177 4.20 8.51 -19.09
CA THR A 177 3.59 8.90 -20.37
C THR A 177 2.36 9.81 -20.21
N ASP A 178 1.93 10.11 -18.97
CA ASP A 178 0.89 11.09 -18.65
C ASP A 178 1.37 12.08 -17.59
N PRO A 179 1.88 13.25 -18.00
CA PRO A 179 2.36 14.25 -17.04
C PRO A 179 1.29 14.85 -16.13
N ALA A 180 0.00 14.73 -16.47
CA ALA A 180 -1.09 15.22 -15.63
C ALA A 180 -1.35 14.28 -14.44
N LEU A 181 -0.99 12.99 -14.55
CA LEU A 181 -1.19 11.99 -13.51
C LEU A 181 0.07 11.81 -12.63
N HIS A 182 0.35 12.83 -11.82
CA HIS A 182 1.54 12.90 -10.94
C HIS A 182 1.23 12.70 -9.44
N SER A 183 -0.01 12.36 -9.07
CA SER A 183 -0.35 12.05 -7.68
C SER A 183 0.36 10.78 -7.20
N PRO A 184 1.12 10.81 -6.09
CA PRO A 184 1.77 9.62 -5.55
C PRO A 184 0.76 8.59 -4.99
N TYR A 185 -0.49 9.00 -4.76
CA TYR A 185 -1.57 8.16 -4.23
C TYR A 185 -2.41 7.50 -5.33
N SER A 186 -2.14 7.78 -6.60
CA SER A 186 -2.75 7.10 -7.76
C SER A 186 -1.71 6.38 -8.61
N PRO A 187 -0.90 5.48 -8.01
CA PRO A 187 0.21 4.88 -8.72
C PRO A 187 -0.25 3.88 -9.78
N SER A 188 0.63 3.65 -10.76
CA SER A 188 0.47 2.56 -11.74
C SER A 188 0.86 1.21 -11.12
N HIS A 189 1.85 1.18 -10.22
CA HIS A 189 2.30 -0.05 -9.57
C HIS A 189 2.95 0.19 -8.20
N ARG A 190 2.38 -0.38 -7.12
CA ARG A 190 2.87 -0.19 -5.75
C ARG A 190 4.09 -1.01 -5.36
N ARG A 191 4.45 -2.03 -6.13
CA ARG A 191 5.69 -2.82 -5.91
C ARG A 191 6.90 -2.36 -6.73
N ARG A 192 6.79 -1.23 -7.43
CA ARG A 192 7.83 -0.65 -8.29
C ARG A 192 8.00 0.83 -7.98
N LEU A 193 9.13 1.41 -8.34
CA LEU A 193 9.50 2.76 -7.93
C LEU A 193 9.27 3.79 -9.03
N ASN A 194 8.97 5.03 -8.65
CA ASN A 194 8.87 6.16 -9.55
C ASN A 194 10.26 6.54 -10.08
N ILE A 195 10.48 6.35 -11.39
CA ILE A 195 11.77 6.62 -12.03
C ILE A 195 12.13 8.12 -12.03
N LEU A 196 11.17 9.01 -11.78
CA LEU A 196 11.43 10.46 -11.70
C LEU A 196 12.35 10.84 -10.53
N HIS A 197 12.45 9.98 -9.50
CA HIS A 197 13.36 10.20 -8.36
C HIS A 197 14.71 9.50 -8.52
N VAL A 198 15.01 8.93 -9.69
CA VAL A 198 16.35 8.41 -9.98
C VAL A 198 17.34 9.58 -10.06
N PRO A 199 18.50 9.52 -9.37
CA PRO A 199 19.51 10.55 -9.49
C PRO A 199 20.02 10.69 -10.93
N THR A 200 20.03 11.92 -11.45
CA THR A 200 20.39 12.22 -12.85
C THR A 200 21.16 13.55 -12.89
N PRO A 201 22.46 13.56 -12.55
CA PRO A 201 23.25 14.79 -12.40
C PRO A 201 23.29 15.68 -13.66
N GLU A 202 23.13 15.08 -14.84
CA GLU A 202 23.06 15.79 -16.12
C GLU A 202 21.73 16.51 -16.38
N HIS A 203 20.75 16.37 -15.47
CA HIS A 203 19.46 17.05 -15.51
C HIS A 203 19.30 17.90 -14.25
N PRO A 204 19.69 19.19 -14.29
CA PRO A 204 19.55 20.09 -13.13
C PRO A 204 18.08 20.42 -12.80
N GLY A 205 17.13 20.03 -13.66
CA GLY A 205 15.71 20.35 -13.49
C GLY A 205 15.22 21.49 -14.35
N VAL A 206 13.91 21.52 -14.57
CA VAL A 206 13.23 22.67 -15.17
C VAL A 206 12.87 23.68 -14.06
N ALA A 207 13.46 24.87 -14.10
CA ALA A 207 13.22 25.91 -13.11
C ALA A 207 11.83 26.56 -13.31
N THR A 208 10.88 26.30 -12.40
CA THR A 208 9.48 26.78 -12.54
C THR A 208 8.95 27.58 -11.35
N GLY A 209 9.80 28.40 -10.73
CA GLY A 209 9.38 29.29 -9.64
C GLY A 209 9.04 28.52 -8.36
N ARG A 210 7.85 28.75 -7.79
CA ARG A 210 7.43 28.16 -6.50
C ARG A 210 6.79 26.77 -6.60
N LEU A 211 6.37 26.34 -7.78
CA LEU A 211 5.67 25.08 -8.00
C LEU A 211 6.46 24.21 -8.97
N VAL A 212 6.32 22.89 -8.84
CA VAL A 212 6.89 21.92 -9.79
C VAL A 212 6.03 21.89 -11.04
N ASP A 213 6.63 22.13 -12.21
CA ASP A 213 6.00 21.92 -13.51
C ASP A 213 6.25 20.49 -14.01
N TYR A 214 5.36 19.57 -13.63
CA TYR A 214 5.44 18.18 -14.08
C TYR A 214 5.32 18.02 -15.60
N ALA A 215 4.62 18.93 -16.29
CA ALA A 215 4.43 18.85 -17.74
C ALA A 215 5.75 19.08 -18.49
N ALA A 216 6.59 19.99 -17.98
CA ALA A 216 7.93 20.21 -18.52
C ALA A 216 8.98 19.24 -17.95
N GLU A 217 8.90 18.93 -16.65
CA GLU A 217 9.93 18.17 -15.94
C GLU A 217 9.92 16.68 -16.31
N ILE A 218 8.75 16.04 -16.45
CA ILE A 218 8.67 14.60 -16.75
C ILE A 218 9.34 14.26 -18.09
N PRO A 219 9.02 14.92 -19.23
CA PRO A 219 9.71 14.66 -20.49
C PRO A 219 11.22 14.93 -20.42
N ALA A 220 11.62 16.02 -19.77
CA ALA A 220 13.04 16.39 -19.66
C ALA A 220 13.84 15.36 -18.85
N LYS A 221 13.32 14.96 -17.68
CA LYS A 221 13.92 13.93 -16.83
C LYS A 221 14.02 12.59 -17.55
N ARG A 222 12.97 12.18 -18.27
CA ARG A 222 12.96 10.93 -19.06
C ARG A 222 13.99 10.95 -20.18
N ALA A 223 14.13 12.07 -20.89
CA ALA A 223 15.15 12.23 -21.93
C ALA A 223 16.57 12.12 -21.35
N ALA A 224 16.81 12.70 -20.16
CA ALA A 224 18.07 12.57 -19.47
C ALA A 224 18.36 11.12 -19.03
N LEU A 225 17.37 10.44 -18.44
CA LEU A 225 17.50 9.01 -18.09
C LEU A 225 17.82 8.13 -19.29
N ARG A 226 17.24 8.41 -20.47
CA ARG A 226 17.57 7.67 -21.70
C ARG A 226 19.01 7.92 -22.15
N ARG A 227 19.55 9.14 -22.01
CA ARG A 227 20.97 9.42 -22.26
C ARG A 227 21.88 8.69 -21.26
N ALA A 228 21.54 8.70 -19.98
CA ALA A 228 22.27 7.94 -18.96
C ALA A 228 22.24 6.42 -19.22
N HIS A 229 21.10 5.89 -19.68
CA HIS A 229 20.98 4.48 -20.07
C HIS A 229 21.87 4.17 -21.28
N ALA A 230 21.89 5.02 -22.31
CA ALA A 230 22.77 4.84 -23.46
C ALA A 230 24.26 4.84 -23.05
N ALA A 231 24.67 5.74 -22.15
CA ALA A 231 26.02 5.74 -21.60
C ALA A 231 26.32 4.48 -20.78
N PHE A 232 25.35 4.02 -19.98
CA PHE A 232 25.46 2.76 -19.24
C PHE A 232 25.60 1.55 -20.16
N ARG A 233 24.90 1.52 -21.30
CA ARG A 233 25.07 0.46 -22.31
C ARG A 233 26.49 0.42 -22.89
N ALA A 234 27.15 1.56 -23.02
CA ALA A 234 28.49 1.66 -23.60
C ALA A 234 29.63 1.29 -22.64
N GLY A 235 29.46 1.53 -21.32
CA GLY A 235 30.56 1.35 -20.37
C GLY A 235 30.18 1.08 -18.91
N GLY A 236 28.90 0.79 -18.64
CA GLY A 236 28.43 0.49 -17.28
C GLY A 236 28.59 -0.99 -16.91
N ASP A 237 28.40 -1.29 -15.62
CA ASP A 237 28.45 -2.66 -15.10
C ASP A 237 27.21 -3.48 -15.53
N ARG A 238 27.29 -4.06 -16.73
CA ARG A 238 26.24 -4.91 -17.31
C ARG A 238 26.06 -6.22 -16.55
N ALA A 239 27.10 -6.72 -15.88
CA ALA A 239 27.05 -7.99 -15.17
C ALA A 239 26.23 -7.86 -13.88
N ALA A 240 26.47 -6.82 -13.07
CA ALA A 240 25.68 -6.54 -11.87
C ALA A 240 24.22 -6.27 -12.21
N PHE A 241 23.96 -5.52 -13.29
CA PHE A 241 22.60 -5.26 -13.75
C PHE A 241 21.88 -6.53 -14.21
N ALA A 242 22.54 -7.40 -14.98
CA ALA A 242 21.96 -8.67 -15.42
C ALA A 242 21.66 -9.60 -14.24
N ALA A 243 22.56 -9.67 -13.25
CA ALA A 243 22.36 -10.44 -12.03
C ALA A 243 21.16 -9.92 -11.22
N TRP A 244 21.03 -8.59 -11.09
CA TRP A 244 19.88 -7.98 -10.43
C TRP A 244 18.57 -8.27 -11.20
N ARG A 245 18.55 -8.11 -12.53
CA ARG A 245 17.35 -8.37 -13.36
C ARG A 245 16.90 -9.83 -13.22
N ALA A 246 17.85 -10.77 -13.26
CA ALA A 246 17.56 -12.20 -13.05
C ALA A 246 16.98 -12.48 -11.66
N ALA A 247 17.50 -11.85 -10.60
CA ALA A 247 17.01 -12.03 -9.24
C ALA A 247 15.59 -11.47 -9.01
N GLN A 248 15.16 -10.50 -9.84
CA GLN A 248 13.82 -9.91 -9.75
C GLN A 248 12.72 -10.79 -10.38
N GLY A 249 13.12 -11.71 -11.27
CA GLY A 249 12.26 -12.76 -11.81
C GLY A 249 11.07 -12.26 -12.65
N PRO A 250 10.05 -13.13 -12.84
CA PRO A 250 8.93 -12.87 -13.75
C PRO A 250 8.11 -11.63 -13.42
N ALA A 251 8.08 -11.22 -12.15
CA ALA A 251 7.34 -10.03 -11.72
C ALA A 251 7.96 -8.73 -12.26
N LEU A 252 9.29 -8.70 -12.51
CA LEU A 252 9.92 -7.54 -13.16
C LEU A 252 9.67 -7.56 -14.65
N GLU A 253 9.84 -8.73 -15.29
CA GLU A 253 9.63 -8.88 -16.73
C GLU A 253 8.22 -8.46 -17.15
N ARG A 254 7.17 -8.86 -16.39
CA ARG A 254 5.81 -8.38 -16.63
C ARG A 254 5.69 -6.86 -16.51
N PHE A 255 6.32 -6.26 -15.49
CA PHE A 255 6.26 -4.82 -15.29
C PHE A 255 6.94 -4.05 -16.42
N ILE A 256 8.17 -4.43 -16.81
CA ILE A 256 8.90 -3.71 -17.87
C ILE A 256 8.26 -3.93 -19.25
N HIS A 257 7.63 -5.09 -19.48
CA HIS A 257 6.81 -5.33 -20.66
C HIS A 257 5.63 -4.37 -20.70
N HIS A 258 4.88 -4.21 -19.61
CA HIS A 258 3.83 -3.20 -19.52
C HIS A 258 4.37 -1.79 -19.82
N GLN A 259 5.49 -1.40 -19.20
CA GLN A 259 6.05 -0.06 -19.39
C GLN A 259 6.40 0.19 -20.87
N ALA A 260 7.04 -0.78 -21.53
CA ALA A 260 7.37 -0.69 -22.95
C ALA A 260 6.12 -0.63 -23.86
N LEU A 261 5.05 -1.36 -23.52
CA LEU A 261 3.78 -1.24 -24.23
C LEU A 261 3.10 0.11 -23.99
N SER A 262 3.26 0.67 -22.79
CA SER A 262 2.74 1.99 -22.45
C SER A 262 3.41 3.11 -23.25
N GLU A 263 4.70 2.99 -23.53
CA GLU A 263 5.42 3.91 -24.44
C GLU A 263 4.82 3.90 -25.85
N ARG A 264 4.29 2.75 -26.30
CA ARG A 264 3.73 2.58 -27.64
C ARG A 264 2.25 2.95 -27.74
N PHE A 265 1.45 2.55 -26.75
CA PHE A 265 -0.01 2.61 -26.81
C PHE A 265 -0.63 3.63 -25.86
N GLY A 266 0.18 4.28 -25.02
CA GLY A 266 -0.28 5.28 -24.06
C GLY A 266 -0.36 4.77 -22.61
N PRO A 267 -0.71 5.66 -21.66
CA PRO A 267 -0.62 5.41 -20.23
C PRO A 267 -1.56 4.32 -19.70
N TYR A 268 -2.74 4.15 -20.32
CA TYR A 268 -3.82 3.33 -19.80
C TYR A 268 -4.00 2.06 -20.62
N TRP A 269 -3.75 0.90 -19.99
CA TRP A 269 -3.85 -0.37 -20.71
C TRP A 269 -5.27 -0.69 -21.20
N THR A 270 -6.29 -0.10 -20.58
CA THR A 270 -7.70 -0.24 -20.98
C THR A 270 -7.97 0.30 -22.37
N ASP A 271 -7.16 1.26 -22.84
CA ASP A 271 -7.29 1.92 -24.14
C ASP A 271 -6.46 1.25 -25.23
N TRP A 272 -5.57 0.31 -24.85
CA TRP A 272 -4.72 -0.40 -25.79
C TRP A 272 -5.53 -1.33 -26.71
N PRO A 273 -4.96 -1.79 -27.85
CA PRO A 273 -5.56 -2.84 -28.66
C PRO A 273 -5.87 -4.09 -27.85
N ALA A 274 -6.96 -4.80 -28.14
CA ALA A 274 -7.43 -5.95 -27.37
C ALA A 274 -6.34 -7.00 -27.11
N ALA A 275 -5.51 -7.31 -28.13
CA ALA A 275 -4.41 -8.25 -28.04
C ALA A 275 -3.29 -7.83 -27.05
N ALA A 276 -3.19 -6.54 -26.71
CA ALA A 276 -2.20 -6.03 -25.74
C ALA A 276 -2.76 -5.90 -24.32
N ARG A 277 -4.07 -6.08 -24.12
CA ARG A 277 -4.71 -5.92 -22.80
C ARG A 277 -4.44 -7.09 -21.86
N ASP A 278 -4.17 -8.29 -22.37
CA ASP A 278 -3.86 -9.45 -21.53
C ASP A 278 -2.35 -9.73 -21.55
N PRO A 279 -1.66 -9.74 -20.40
CA PRO A 279 -0.24 -10.07 -20.32
C PRO A 279 0.16 -11.38 -21.01
N ALA A 280 -0.74 -12.37 -21.05
CA ALA A 280 -0.47 -13.68 -21.67
C ALA A 280 -0.50 -13.65 -23.21
N THR A 281 -1.20 -12.68 -23.81
CA THR A 281 -1.35 -12.56 -25.27
C THR A 281 -0.71 -11.31 -25.84
N ALA A 282 -0.19 -10.44 -24.98
CA ALA A 282 0.41 -9.17 -25.35
C ALA A 282 1.57 -9.36 -26.34
N PRO A 283 1.65 -8.50 -27.38
CA PRO A 283 2.74 -8.57 -28.34
C PRO A 283 4.09 -8.34 -27.65
N PRO A 284 5.19 -8.93 -28.16
CA PRO A 284 6.51 -8.69 -27.60
C PRO A 284 6.84 -7.20 -27.63
N ALA A 285 7.44 -6.72 -26.54
CA ALA A 285 7.99 -5.37 -26.47
C ALA A 285 9.40 -5.32 -27.06
N PRO A 286 9.85 -4.18 -27.61
CA PRO A 286 11.23 -3.98 -28.03
C PRO A 286 12.22 -4.22 -26.88
N ASP A 287 13.31 -4.95 -27.16
CA ASP A 287 14.32 -5.30 -26.16
C ASP A 287 15.00 -4.08 -25.55
N ASP A 288 15.20 -3.01 -26.33
CA ASP A 288 15.79 -1.76 -25.88
C ASP A 288 14.89 -1.01 -24.89
N GLU A 289 13.57 -1.01 -25.11
CA GLU A 289 12.59 -0.43 -24.19
C GLU A 289 12.52 -1.21 -22.88
N THR A 290 12.49 -2.55 -22.95
CA THR A 290 12.50 -3.37 -21.71
C THR A 290 13.82 -3.26 -20.95
N ASP A 291 14.98 -3.19 -21.63
CA ASP A 291 16.29 -2.94 -21.01
C ASP A 291 16.34 -1.59 -20.30
N PHE A 292 15.79 -0.54 -20.92
CA PHE A 292 15.70 0.80 -20.30
C PHE A 292 14.86 0.78 -19.02
N HIS A 293 13.65 0.23 -19.07
CA HIS A 293 12.75 0.21 -17.90
C HIS A 293 13.30 -0.67 -16.77
N ALA A 294 13.94 -1.80 -17.10
CA ALA A 294 14.64 -2.63 -16.12
C ALA A 294 15.80 -1.85 -15.47
N TRP A 295 16.64 -1.19 -16.28
CA TRP A 295 17.74 -0.38 -15.79
C TRP A 295 17.27 0.77 -14.90
N ALA A 296 16.20 1.46 -15.27
CA ALA A 296 15.65 2.56 -14.48
C ALA A 296 15.16 2.08 -13.10
N GLN A 297 14.51 0.91 -13.02
CA GLN A 297 14.14 0.29 -11.74
C GLN A 297 15.37 -0.11 -10.92
N TRP A 298 16.40 -0.69 -11.55
CA TRP A 298 17.65 -1.02 -10.87
C TRP A 298 18.31 0.22 -10.25
N ARG A 299 18.36 1.34 -10.99
CA ARG A 299 18.88 2.61 -10.50
C ARG A 299 18.05 3.19 -9.37
N ALA A 300 16.71 3.10 -9.46
CA ALA A 300 15.81 3.54 -8.40
C ALA A 300 16.01 2.73 -7.11
N GLU A 301 16.01 1.40 -7.19
CA GLU A 301 16.22 0.53 -6.03
C GLU A 301 17.61 0.76 -5.40
N THR A 302 18.65 0.87 -6.22
CA THR A 302 20.03 1.09 -5.74
C THR A 302 20.15 2.42 -5.01
N ALA A 303 19.58 3.50 -5.57
CA ALA A 303 19.65 4.82 -4.97
C ALA A 303 18.82 4.91 -3.68
N LEU A 304 17.62 4.32 -3.64
CA LEU A 304 16.79 4.30 -2.43
C LEU A 304 17.42 3.43 -1.32
N ALA A 305 18.01 2.28 -1.66
CA ALA A 305 18.78 1.47 -0.72
C ALA A 305 19.99 2.23 -0.17
N ALA A 306 20.71 2.97 -1.02
CA ALA A 306 21.82 3.81 -0.59
C ALA A 306 21.37 4.94 0.35
N ALA A 307 20.19 5.54 0.10
CA ALA A 307 19.62 6.55 0.99
C ALA A 307 19.29 5.97 2.37
N GLN A 308 18.70 4.78 2.44
CA GLN A 308 18.42 4.09 3.70
C GLN A 308 19.71 3.72 4.45
N ALA A 309 20.68 3.13 3.75
CA ALA A 309 21.97 2.78 4.35
C ALA A 309 22.71 4.03 4.86
N GLY A 310 22.71 5.12 4.08
CA GLY A 310 23.28 6.40 4.47
C GLY A 310 22.59 7.02 5.69
N ALA A 311 21.26 6.98 5.75
CA ALA A 311 20.50 7.45 6.91
C ALA A 311 20.89 6.70 8.19
N LYS A 312 20.95 5.36 8.13
CA LYS A 312 21.40 4.51 9.24
C LYS A 312 22.84 4.81 9.64
N ALA A 313 23.74 4.90 8.67
CA ALA A 313 25.16 5.21 8.91
C ALA A 313 25.38 6.60 9.53
N ALA A 314 24.50 7.56 9.22
CA ALA A 314 24.51 8.89 9.82
C ALA A 314 23.92 8.94 11.25
N GLY A 315 23.43 7.82 11.79
CA GLY A 315 22.96 7.69 13.17
C GLY A 315 21.44 7.62 13.34
N MET A 316 20.66 7.61 12.26
CA MET A 316 19.20 7.45 12.38
C MET A 316 18.85 6.04 12.90
N ALA A 317 18.18 5.95 14.05
CA ALA A 317 17.78 4.66 14.62
C ALA A 317 16.77 3.90 13.73
N ILE A 318 15.91 4.61 13.01
CA ILE A 318 14.88 4.04 12.11
C ILE A 318 15.30 4.20 10.65
N GLY A 319 15.86 5.35 10.26
CA GLY A 319 16.23 5.64 8.87
C GLY A 319 15.03 6.17 8.06
N LEU A 320 14.79 5.65 6.88
CA LEU A 320 13.67 6.05 6.04
C LEU A 320 12.34 5.55 6.59
N TYR A 321 11.35 6.43 6.46
CA TYR A 321 9.94 6.18 6.71
C TYR A 321 9.18 6.29 5.38
N LEU A 322 8.77 5.15 4.83
CA LEU A 322 8.07 5.10 3.54
C LEU A 322 6.56 5.02 3.71
N ASP A 323 5.83 5.49 2.71
CA ASP A 323 4.37 5.54 2.72
C ASP A 323 3.78 4.65 1.61
N LEU A 324 2.86 3.77 2.00
CA LEU A 324 2.16 2.86 1.11
C LEU A 324 0.75 3.40 0.82
N ALA A 325 0.50 3.74 -0.45
CA ALA A 325 -0.81 4.20 -0.91
C ALA A 325 -1.86 3.09 -0.78
N VAL A 326 -3.09 3.48 -0.46
CA VAL A 326 -4.21 2.57 -0.20
C VAL A 326 -4.51 1.63 -1.39
N GLY A 327 -4.32 2.11 -2.63
CA GLY A 327 -4.68 1.39 -3.85
C GLY A 327 -3.80 1.73 -5.04
N THR A 328 -4.15 1.15 -6.19
CA THR A 328 -3.49 1.38 -7.47
C THR A 328 -4.50 1.87 -8.49
N HIS A 329 -4.04 2.59 -9.51
CA HIS A 329 -4.91 3.06 -10.59
C HIS A 329 -5.55 1.87 -11.34
N PRO A 330 -6.85 1.91 -11.68
CA PRO A 330 -7.56 0.81 -12.34
C PRO A 330 -7.01 0.45 -13.71
N ALA A 331 -6.38 1.40 -14.40
CA ALA A 331 -5.72 1.21 -15.69
C ALA A 331 -4.19 1.23 -15.60
N GLY A 332 -3.62 0.88 -14.44
CA GLY A 332 -2.16 0.83 -14.20
C GLY A 332 -1.51 -0.53 -14.48
N ALA A 333 -0.18 -0.57 -14.33
CA ALA A 333 0.60 -1.78 -14.56
C ALA A 333 0.29 -2.91 -13.57
N GLU A 334 -0.05 -2.59 -12.32
CA GLU A 334 -0.41 -3.59 -11.30
C GLU A 334 -1.74 -4.29 -11.66
N THR A 335 -2.74 -3.54 -12.14
CA THR A 335 -4.03 -4.10 -12.56
C THR A 335 -3.98 -4.76 -13.93
N TRP A 336 -3.03 -4.40 -14.79
CA TRP A 336 -2.74 -5.15 -16.01
C TRP A 336 -2.09 -6.50 -15.68
N ALA A 337 -1.08 -6.51 -14.80
CA ALA A 337 -0.28 -7.69 -14.50
C ALA A 337 -1.02 -8.75 -13.66
N GLU A 338 -1.88 -8.33 -12.74
CA GLU A 338 -2.61 -9.22 -11.80
C GLU A 338 -4.09 -8.83 -11.70
N ARG A 339 -4.77 -8.76 -12.85
CA ARG A 339 -6.15 -8.27 -12.94
C ARG A 339 -7.13 -8.98 -11.99
N ASP A 340 -6.98 -10.28 -11.81
CA ASP A 340 -7.84 -11.14 -10.98
C ASP A 340 -7.81 -10.77 -9.50
N VAL A 341 -6.74 -10.12 -9.03
CA VAL A 341 -6.56 -9.71 -7.63
C VAL A 341 -7.40 -8.48 -7.28
N PHE A 342 -7.86 -7.71 -8.26
CA PHE A 342 -8.60 -6.47 -8.07
C PHE A 342 -10.06 -6.60 -8.51
N ALA A 343 -10.97 -5.86 -7.88
CA ALA A 343 -12.36 -5.80 -8.33
C ALA A 343 -12.50 -4.75 -9.44
N GLY A 344 -13.14 -5.14 -10.56
CA GLY A 344 -13.39 -4.27 -11.71
C GLY A 344 -14.73 -3.53 -11.59
N GLY A 345 -14.89 -2.40 -12.31
CA GLY A 345 -16.15 -1.64 -12.35
C GLY A 345 -16.48 -0.85 -11.07
N VAL A 346 -15.56 -0.83 -10.10
CA VAL A 346 -15.68 -0.11 -8.83
C VAL A 346 -14.40 0.65 -8.52
N SER A 347 -14.50 1.68 -7.68
CA SER A 347 -13.37 2.42 -7.13
C SER A 347 -13.41 2.40 -5.61
N LEU A 348 -12.24 2.46 -4.97
CA LEU A 348 -12.15 2.89 -3.57
C LEU A 348 -12.63 4.33 -3.43
N GLY A 349 -13.15 4.63 -2.25
CA GLY A 349 -13.63 5.96 -1.89
C GLY A 349 -13.87 6.09 -0.39
N ALA A 350 -14.65 7.12 -0.04
CA ALA A 350 -15.15 7.33 1.30
C ALA A 350 -16.63 7.72 1.26
N PRO A 351 -17.42 7.32 2.27
CA PRO A 351 -18.80 7.78 2.37
C PRO A 351 -18.87 9.30 2.61
N PRO A 352 -20.04 9.92 2.41
CA PRO A 352 -20.27 11.31 2.77
C PRO A 352 -19.80 11.69 4.17
N ASP A 353 -19.17 12.86 4.28
CA ASP A 353 -18.77 13.45 5.55
C ASP A 353 -18.98 14.98 5.56
N ALA A 354 -18.57 15.63 6.65
CA ALA A 354 -18.75 17.07 6.85
C ALA A 354 -17.93 17.94 5.88
N PHE A 355 -16.83 17.43 5.34
CA PHE A 355 -15.96 18.14 4.38
C PHE A 355 -16.32 17.82 2.93
N SER A 356 -16.84 16.62 2.68
CA SER A 356 -17.27 16.13 1.38
C SER A 356 -18.68 15.54 1.46
N PRO A 357 -19.73 16.38 1.31
CA PRO A 357 -21.13 15.94 1.44
C PRO A 357 -21.58 14.90 0.41
N SER A 358 -20.89 14.83 -0.73
CA SER A 358 -21.11 13.80 -1.78
C SER A 358 -20.35 12.50 -1.53
N GLY A 359 -19.49 12.46 -0.51
CA GLY A 359 -18.45 11.44 -0.40
C GLY A 359 -17.35 11.64 -1.44
N GLN A 360 -16.41 10.69 -1.46
CA GLN A 360 -15.21 10.77 -2.28
C GLN A 360 -15.06 9.51 -3.13
N THR A 361 -14.61 9.69 -4.36
CA THR A 361 -14.15 8.62 -5.24
C THR A 361 -12.69 8.86 -5.56
N TRP A 362 -11.82 7.90 -5.25
CA TRP A 362 -10.37 8.08 -5.37
C TRP A 362 -9.80 7.55 -6.68
N CYS A 363 -10.62 6.95 -7.54
CA CYS A 363 -10.21 6.30 -8.78
C CYS A 363 -9.10 5.26 -8.57
N LEU A 364 -9.26 4.41 -7.55
CA LEU A 364 -8.31 3.34 -7.22
C LEU A 364 -9.01 1.98 -7.23
N ALA A 365 -8.36 0.99 -7.81
CA ALA A 365 -8.85 -0.38 -7.82
C ALA A 365 -8.74 -1.00 -6.41
N PRO A 366 -9.85 -1.47 -5.80
CA PRO A 366 -9.80 -2.20 -4.55
C PRO A 366 -9.28 -3.62 -4.77
N PHE A 367 -8.60 -4.18 -3.76
CA PHE A 367 -8.39 -5.62 -3.70
C PHE A 367 -9.73 -6.35 -3.62
N ASN A 368 -9.89 -7.42 -4.39
CA ASN A 368 -10.99 -8.35 -4.21
C ASN A 368 -10.67 -9.27 -3.01
N PRO A 369 -11.44 -9.25 -1.90
CA PRO A 369 -11.13 -10.03 -0.71
C PRO A 369 -11.11 -11.54 -1.00
N ARG A 370 -11.96 -12.03 -1.91
CA ARG A 370 -11.99 -13.45 -2.29
C ARG A 370 -10.75 -13.83 -3.08
N ALA A 371 -10.30 -12.96 -3.99
CA ALA A 371 -9.06 -13.18 -4.73
C ALA A 371 -7.84 -13.16 -3.80
N LEU A 372 -7.82 -12.28 -2.78
CA LEU A 372 -6.77 -12.30 -1.77
C LEU A 372 -6.71 -13.64 -1.03
N VAL A 373 -7.85 -14.17 -0.61
CA VAL A 373 -7.92 -15.49 0.04
C VAL A 373 -7.44 -16.60 -0.91
N ALA A 374 -7.95 -16.63 -2.14
CA ALA A 374 -7.58 -17.62 -3.16
C ALA A 374 -6.09 -17.56 -3.55
N ARG A 375 -5.45 -16.40 -3.42
CA ARG A 375 -4.02 -16.19 -3.67
C ARG A 375 -3.19 -16.23 -2.38
N HIS A 376 -3.74 -16.80 -1.30
CA HIS A 376 -3.09 -16.97 0.01
C HIS A 376 -2.51 -15.67 0.59
N PHE A 377 -3.14 -14.53 0.29
CA PHE A 377 -2.70 -13.19 0.66
C PHE A 377 -1.30 -12.80 0.15
N ARG A 378 -0.70 -13.58 -0.77
CA ARG A 378 0.60 -13.27 -1.36
C ARG A 378 0.65 -11.90 -2.03
N PRO A 379 -0.39 -11.42 -2.75
CA PRO A 379 -0.36 -10.09 -3.34
C PRO A 379 -0.17 -8.96 -2.31
N LEU A 380 -0.77 -9.08 -1.13
CA LEU A 380 -0.56 -8.13 -0.02
C LEU A 380 0.86 -8.25 0.54
N ALA A 381 1.33 -9.48 0.79
CA ALA A 381 2.66 -9.73 1.33
C ALA A 381 3.75 -9.16 0.42
N GLU A 382 3.65 -9.37 -0.89
CA GLU A 382 4.58 -8.85 -1.88
C GLU A 382 4.57 -7.32 -1.95
N THR A 383 3.39 -6.69 -1.84
CA THR A 383 3.27 -5.22 -1.80
C THR A 383 3.93 -4.63 -0.55
N LEU A 384 3.72 -5.24 0.62
CA LEU A 384 4.37 -4.81 1.86
C LEU A 384 5.89 -5.02 1.81
N ARG A 385 6.33 -6.20 1.37
CA ARG A 385 7.75 -6.57 1.25
C ARG A 385 8.50 -5.62 0.34
N ALA A 386 7.89 -5.18 -0.76
CA ALA A 386 8.52 -4.25 -1.70
C ALA A 386 8.96 -2.94 -1.03
N GLN A 387 8.16 -2.43 -0.08
CA GLN A 387 8.47 -1.18 0.62
C GLN A 387 9.34 -1.39 1.86
N LEU A 388 9.07 -2.44 2.63
CA LEU A 388 9.81 -2.78 3.84
C LEU A 388 11.29 -3.07 3.56
N ARG A 389 11.66 -3.46 2.34
CA ARG A 389 13.07 -3.61 1.90
C ARG A 389 13.91 -2.34 2.07
N PHE A 390 13.29 -1.16 2.02
CA PHE A 390 14.00 0.12 1.95
C PHE A 390 13.75 1.02 3.17
N ALA A 391 13.02 0.55 4.17
CA ALA A 391 12.54 1.40 5.27
C ALA A 391 12.68 0.73 6.62
N GLY A 392 12.95 1.52 7.66
CA GLY A 392 12.80 1.07 9.06
C GLY A 392 11.40 1.30 9.62
N LEU A 393 10.59 2.10 8.92
CA LEU A 393 9.21 2.41 9.26
C LEU A 393 8.39 2.49 7.98
N VAL A 394 7.21 1.86 7.95
CA VAL A 394 6.26 2.00 6.84
C VAL A 394 4.92 2.51 7.35
N ARG A 395 4.34 3.50 6.66
CA ARG A 395 2.95 3.92 6.84
C ARG A 395 2.08 3.16 5.88
N ILE A 396 0.98 2.63 6.39
CA ILE A 396 -0.12 2.12 5.59
C ILE A 396 -1.19 3.21 5.58
N ASP A 397 -1.34 3.84 4.43
CA ASP A 397 -2.40 4.81 4.18
C ASP A 397 -3.77 4.13 4.32
N HIS A 398 -4.69 4.78 5.02
CA HIS A 398 -6.05 4.28 5.22
C HIS A 398 -6.11 2.83 5.73
N ILE A 399 -5.45 2.53 6.87
CA ILE A 399 -5.38 1.16 7.45
C ILE A 399 -6.76 0.56 7.74
N LEU A 400 -7.81 1.39 7.78
CA LEU A 400 -9.22 0.98 7.83
C LEU A 400 -9.55 -0.04 6.73
N GLY A 401 -8.89 0.06 5.56
CA GLY A 401 -9.00 -0.90 4.46
C GLY A 401 -8.59 -2.34 4.79
N PHE A 402 -7.97 -2.59 5.95
CA PHE A 402 -7.74 -3.96 6.44
C PHE A 402 -8.99 -4.55 7.10
N ASP A 403 -9.91 -3.73 7.61
CA ASP A 403 -11.17 -4.14 8.21
C ASP A 403 -12.32 -4.06 7.20
N ARG A 404 -12.41 -2.95 6.48
CA ARG A 404 -13.41 -2.72 5.43
C ARG A 404 -12.98 -1.63 4.47
N ALA A 405 -13.34 -1.77 3.21
CA ALA A 405 -13.09 -0.78 2.17
C ALA A 405 -14.41 -0.23 1.62
N PHE A 406 -14.53 1.07 1.43
CA PHE A 406 -15.72 1.67 0.82
C PHE A 406 -15.58 1.63 -0.71
N TRP A 407 -16.48 0.90 -1.38
CA TRP A 407 -16.47 0.72 -2.83
C TRP A 407 -17.56 1.59 -3.44
N VAL A 408 -17.20 2.31 -4.50
CA VAL A 408 -18.06 3.17 -5.29
C VAL A 408 -18.19 2.58 -6.69
N PRO A 409 -19.38 2.04 -7.06
CA PRO A 409 -19.66 1.60 -8.43
C PRO A 409 -19.47 2.72 -9.46
N GLN A 410 -18.92 2.35 -10.63
CA GLN A 410 -18.71 3.30 -11.74
C GLN A 410 -20.00 3.59 -12.53
N ASP A 411 -21.04 2.80 -12.33
CA ASP A 411 -22.36 2.96 -12.98
C ASP A 411 -23.24 4.05 -12.34
N GLY A 412 -22.74 4.73 -11.30
CA GLY A 412 -23.44 5.80 -10.58
C GLY A 412 -24.26 5.32 -9.39
N THR A 413 -24.32 4.02 -9.12
CA THR A 413 -24.97 3.46 -7.93
C THR A 413 -24.24 3.92 -6.65
N PRO A 414 -24.94 4.19 -5.53
CA PRO A 414 -24.29 4.57 -4.28
C PRO A 414 -23.26 3.56 -3.79
N GLY A 415 -22.20 4.05 -3.14
CA GLY A 415 -21.17 3.18 -2.57
C GLY A 415 -21.58 2.51 -1.26
N ALA A 416 -20.90 1.41 -0.94
CA ALA A 416 -21.04 0.70 0.33
C ALA A 416 -19.72 0.07 0.80
N TYR A 417 -19.66 -0.32 2.07
CA TYR A 417 -18.50 -1.03 2.60
C TYR A 417 -18.49 -2.50 2.20
N VAL A 418 -17.31 -2.99 1.84
CA VAL A 418 -16.98 -4.41 1.71
C VAL A 418 -16.03 -4.77 2.85
N ALA A 419 -16.37 -5.80 3.62
CA ALA A 419 -15.54 -6.33 4.70
C ALA A 419 -14.28 -6.97 4.13
N MET A 420 -13.15 -6.71 4.79
CA MET A 420 -11.84 -7.23 4.43
C MET A 420 -11.36 -8.22 5.51
N PRO A 421 -10.53 -9.23 5.16
CA PRO A 421 -10.06 -10.24 6.11
C PRO A 421 -9.08 -9.71 7.18
N ARG A 422 -9.55 -8.87 8.12
CA ARG A 422 -8.73 -8.13 9.10
C ARG A 422 -7.65 -8.98 9.76
N ALA A 423 -8.04 -10.10 10.35
CA ALA A 423 -7.11 -10.97 11.08
C ALA A 423 -6.00 -11.51 10.17
N ALA A 424 -6.33 -11.88 8.93
CA ALA A 424 -5.36 -12.36 7.95
C ALA A 424 -4.44 -11.25 7.46
N MET A 425 -5.00 -10.09 7.09
CA MET A 425 -4.20 -8.97 6.59
C MET A 425 -3.24 -8.43 7.66
N LEU A 426 -3.67 -8.33 8.92
CA LEU A 426 -2.79 -7.98 10.04
C LEU A 426 -1.73 -9.05 10.32
N ALA A 427 -2.05 -10.34 10.15
CA ALA A 427 -1.05 -11.40 10.25
C ALA A 427 0.02 -11.30 9.17
N VAL A 428 -0.37 -11.06 7.91
CA VAL A 428 0.55 -10.84 6.79
C VAL A 428 1.44 -9.63 7.05
N LEU A 429 0.87 -8.52 7.54
CA LEU A 429 1.62 -7.33 7.91
C LEU A 429 2.66 -7.63 8.99
N ARG A 430 2.30 -8.36 10.05
CA ARG A 430 3.24 -8.74 11.11
C ARG A 430 4.36 -9.67 10.59
N ILE A 431 4.04 -10.60 9.68
CA ILE A 431 5.04 -11.47 9.03
C ILE A 431 6.07 -10.63 8.28
N GLU A 432 5.62 -9.75 7.39
CA GLU A 432 6.52 -8.97 6.54
C GLU A 432 7.29 -7.90 7.33
N ALA A 433 6.65 -7.24 8.30
CA ALA A 433 7.30 -6.28 9.19
C ALA A 433 8.39 -6.93 10.04
N ALA A 434 8.13 -8.13 10.59
CA ALA A 434 9.13 -8.87 11.37
C ALA A 434 10.31 -9.34 10.51
N ARG A 435 10.06 -9.76 9.25
CA ARG A 435 11.14 -10.13 8.30
C ARG A 435 12.08 -8.98 8.01
N ALA A 436 11.54 -7.77 7.89
CA ALA A 436 12.33 -6.57 7.64
C ALA A 436 12.92 -5.93 8.91
N GLY A 437 12.47 -6.34 10.10
CA GLY A 437 12.81 -5.66 11.35
C GLY A 437 12.31 -4.21 11.40
N ALA A 438 11.23 -3.92 10.69
CA ALA A 438 10.68 -2.57 10.52
C ALA A 438 9.37 -2.40 11.27
N ALA A 439 9.16 -1.19 11.80
CA ALA A 439 7.92 -0.82 12.48
C ALA A 439 6.86 -0.36 11.47
N VAL A 440 5.60 -0.37 11.89
CA VAL A 440 4.47 0.02 11.02
C VAL A 440 3.59 1.05 11.70
N VAL A 441 3.21 2.08 10.95
CA VAL A 441 2.19 3.07 11.30
C VAL A 441 0.96 2.77 10.45
N GLY A 442 -0.19 2.58 11.07
CA GLY A 442 -1.48 2.51 10.40
C GLY A 442 -2.18 3.85 10.53
N GLU A 443 -2.48 4.50 9.41
CA GLU A 443 -3.26 5.74 9.45
C GLU A 443 -4.73 5.42 9.82
N ASP A 444 -5.09 5.69 11.08
CA ASP A 444 -6.37 5.37 11.71
C ASP A 444 -7.26 6.62 11.93
N LEU A 445 -7.38 7.48 10.91
CA LEU A 445 -8.22 8.68 10.93
C LEU A 445 -9.54 8.45 10.16
N GLY A 446 -10.50 9.36 10.34
CA GLY A 446 -11.81 9.28 9.70
C GLY A 446 -12.78 8.33 10.39
N ASN A 447 -13.56 7.56 9.61
CA ASN A 447 -14.66 6.71 10.10
C ASN A 447 -14.16 5.32 10.56
N VAL A 448 -13.40 5.32 11.66
CA VAL A 448 -12.73 4.14 12.20
C VAL A 448 -13.75 3.10 12.72
N PRO A 449 -13.76 1.86 12.23
CA PRO A 449 -14.62 0.80 12.74
C PRO A 449 -14.27 0.43 14.19
N ALA A 450 -15.28 0.03 14.96
CA ALA A 450 -15.10 -0.41 16.33
C ALA A 450 -14.17 -1.63 16.41
N GLY A 451 -13.27 -1.65 17.39
CA GLY A 451 -12.31 -2.74 17.58
C GLY A 451 -11.05 -2.64 16.71
N LEU A 452 -10.99 -1.75 15.71
CA LEU A 452 -9.81 -1.66 14.85
C LEU A 452 -8.58 -1.14 15.61
N ARG A 453 -8.73 -0.08 16.42
CA ARG A 453 -7.59 0.49 17.16
C ARG A 453 -7.01 -0.50 18.17
N GLU A 454 -7.86 -1.29 18.81
CA GLU A 454 -7.49 -2.38 19.70
C GLU A 454 -6.70 -3.44 18.93
N ALA A 455 -7.21 -3.88 17.77
CA ALA A 455 -6.51 -4.86 16.93
C ALA A 455 -5.16 -4.35 16.41
N LEU A 456 -5.03 -3.07 16.08
CA LEU A 456 -3.76 -2.43 15.69
C LEU A 456 -2.77 -2.44 16.87
N ALA A 457 -3.22 -2.03 18.06
CA ALA A 457 -2.38 -1.99 19.26
C ALA A 457 -1.90 -3.39 19.66
N GLU A 458 -2.79 -4.38 19.65
CA GLU A 458 -2.47 -5.80 19.88
C GLU A 458 -1.46 -6.31 18.84
N SER A 459 -1.58 -5.87 17.59
CA SER A 459 -0.66 -6.22 16.51
C SER A 459 0.67 -5.46 16.54
N GLY A 460 0.88 -4.52 17.47
CA GLY A 460 2.09 -3.71 17.56
C GLY A 460 2.20 -2.62 16.49
N ILE A 461 1.08 -2.20 15.91
CA ILE A 461 1.02 -1.15 14.88
C ILE A 461 0.72 0.18 15.55
N LEU A 462 1.45 1.23 15.15
CA LEU A 462 1.26 2.57 15.67
C LEU A 462 0.02 3.21 15.04
N GLY A 463 -0.82 3.86 15.85
CA GLY A 463 -1.86 4.77 15.34
C GLY A 463 -1.32 6.17 15.03
N CYS A 464 -2.10 7.00 14.35
CA CYS A 464 -1.78 8.41 14.08
C CYS A 464 -2.51 9.32 15.07
N ARG A 465 -1.79 10.27 15.67
CA ARG A 465 -2.38 11.35 16.49
C ARG A 465 -1.99 12.68 15.89
N ILE A 466 -2.95 13.34 15.26
CA ILE A 466 -2.73 14.61 14.57
C ILE A 466 -3.33 15.70 15.45
N LEU A 467 -2.48 16.58 16.00
CA LEU A 467 -2.90 17.57 16.99
C LEU A 467 -4.10 18.39 16.49
N GLN A 468 -4.10 18.80 15.21
CA GLN A 468 -5.20 19.53 14.57
C GLN A 468 -6.56 18.79 14.54
N PHE A 469 -6.61 17.50 14.85
CA PHE A 469 -7.82 16.66 14.96
C PHE A 469 -8.12 16.20 16.39
N GLU A 470 -7.21 16.42 17.34
CA GLU A 470 -7.39 16.06 18.75
C GLU A 470 -8.15 17.12 19.57
N GLU A 471 -8.56 18.22 18.93
CA GLU A 471 -9.44 19.22 19.54
C GLU A 471 -10.88 18.69 19.63
N ARG A 472 -11.41 18.62 20.85
CA ARG A 472 -12.82 18.32 21.12
C ARG A 472 -13.42 19.43 21.96
N ARG A 473 -14.40 20.16 21.40
CA ARG A 473 -15.12 21.25 22.10
C ARG A 473 -14.17 22.29 22.70
N ALA A 474 -13.23 22.81 21.90
CA ALA A 474 -12.22 23.80 22.32
C ALA A 474 -11.25 23.32 23.42
N ARG A 475 -11.07 22.00 23.56
CA ARG A 475 -10.05 21.40 24.44
C ARG A 475 -9.27 20.35 23.67
N PHE A 476 -7.94 20.43 23.74
CA PHE A 476 -7.06 19.38 23.24
C PHE A 476 -6.95 18.27 24.27
N ALA A 477 -6.89 17.02 23.80
CA ALA A 477 -6.49 15.90 24.64
C ALA A 477 -5.07 16.14 25.19
N ASP A 478 -4.83 15.75 26.44
CA ASP A 478 -3.48 15.79 27.00
C ASP A 478 -2.61 14.78 26.24
N PRO A 479 -1.45 15.18 25.69
CA PRO A 479 -0.56 14.25 25.00
C PRO A 479 -0.11 13.05 25.85
N ARG A 480 -0.20 13.15 27.20
CA ARG A 480 0.07 12.04 28.12
C ARG A 480 -0.98 10.94 28.08
N ASP A 481 -2.18 11.25 27.62
CA ASP A 481 -3.30 10.31 27.48
C ASP A 481 -3.29 9.60 26.12
N TRP A 482 -2.38 9.97 25.23
CA TRP A 482 -2.26 9.31 23.93
C TRP A 482 -1.71 7.89 24.09
N PRO A 483 -2.22 6.92 23.29
CA PRO A 483 -1.71 5.56 23.34
C PRO A 483 -0.21 5.50 23.08
N PRO A 484 0.57 4.74 23.87
CA PRO A 484 2.03 4.69 23.73
C PRO A 484 2.54 4.33 22.32
N LEU A 485 1.78 3.51 21.58
CA LEU A 485 2.05 3.19 20.18
C LEU A 485 1.32 4.17 19.26
N SER A 486 1.83 5.40 19.19
CA SER A 486 1.29 6.42 18.29
C SER A 486 2.41 7.20 17.59
N LEU A 487 2.24 7.49 16.31
CA LEU A 487 2.95 8.56 15.61
C LEU A 487 2.17 9.85 15.80
N ALA A 488 2.74 10.77 16.57
CA ALA A 488 2.16 12.09 16.80
C ALA A 488 2.74 13.13 15.82
N ALA A 489 1.88 13.97 15.26
CA ALA A 489 2.28 15.08 14.40
C ALA A 489 1.36 16.30 14.62
N PHE A 490 1.84 17.49 14.25
CA PHE A 490 1.00 18.68 14.28
C PHE A 490 -0.10 18.62 13.21
N GLY A 491 0.30 18.38 11.96
CA GLY A 491 -0.56 18.27 10.78
C GLY A 491 -0.07 17.18 9.82
N THR A 492 -0.68 17.11 8.63
CA THR A 492 -0.31 16.17 7.56
C THR A 492 -0.19 16.91 6.23
N ALA A 493 0.35 16.24 5.20
CA ALA A 493 0.39 16.80 3.84
C ALA A 493 -0.98 17.17 3.25
N CYS A 494 -2.08 16.70 3.87
CA CYS A 494 -3.46 16.98 3.44
C CYS A 494 -4.04 18.26 4.05
N ARG A 495 -3.31 18.99 4.91
CA ARG A 495 -3.81 20.20 5.58
C ARG A 495 -2.77 21.31 5.59
N ALA A 496 -3.25 22.56 5.63
CA ALA A 496 -2.39 23.73 5.66
C ALA A 496 -1.45 23.73 6.89
N ASP A 497 -0.24 24.24 6.66
CA ASP A 497 0.85 24.35 7.63
C ASP A 497 0.45 25.18 8.87
N SER A 498 1.19 25.00 9.95
CA SER A 498 1.14 25.78 11.20
C SER A 498 1.12 27.30 10.99
N THR A 499 1.76 27.79 9.92
CA THR A 499 1.77 29.22 9.54
C THR A 499 0.43 29.73 9.00
N ALA A 500 -0.49 28.84 8.63
CA ALA A 500 -1.87 29.15 8.24
C ALA A 500 -2.87 28.97 9.40
N PHE A 501 -2.42 28.49 10.56
CA PHE A 501 -3.23 28.51 11.78
C PHE A 501 -3.18 29.93 12.35
N PRO A 502 -4.32 30.62 12.54
CA PRO A 502 -4.30 32.00 12.99
C PRO A 502 -3.58 32.11 14.35
N GLU A 503 -2.67 33.09 14.48
CA GLU A 503 -1.94 33.49 15.70
C GLU A 503 -2.84 33.91 16.88
N THR A 504 -4.12 33.53 16.90
CA THR A 504 -5.03 33.85 17.99
C THR A 504 -4.92 32.81 19.09
N VAL A 505 -3.76 32.75 19.75
CA VAL A 505 -3.72 32.37 21.17
C VAL A 505 -4.26 33.58 21.93
N PRO A 506 -5.40 33.49 22.65
CA PRO A 506 -5.80 34.59 23.50
C PRO A 506 -4.70 34.79 24.54
N LYS A 507 -4.03 35.95 24.53
CA LYS A 507 -3.19 36.37 25.64
C LYS A 507 -4.04 36.25 26.90
N SER A 508 -3.71 35.27 27.74
CA SER A 508 -4.31 35.09 29.04
C SER A 508 -4.29 36.43 29.77
N ARG A 509 -5.46 36.92 30.20
CA ARG A 509 -5.56 38.02 31.16
C ARG A 509 -4.73 37.62 32.38
N ALA A 510 -3.67 38.36 32.64
CA ALA A 510 -2.98 38.32 33.92
C ALA A 510 -3.96 38.70 35.04
N PRO A 511 -3.91 38.05 36.21
CA PRO A 511 -4.66 38.49 37.38
C PRO A 511 -3.87 39.58 38.12
N SER A 512 -4.50 40.73 38.34
CA SER A 512 -4.09 41.69 39.38
C SER A 512 -5.35 42.43 39.82
N THR A 513 -5.95 42.07 40.97
CA THR A 513 -5.66 42.59 42.32
C THR A 513 -5.92 44.08 42.47
N SER A 514 -6.78 44.39 43.46
CA SER A 514 -7.36 45.66 43.93
C SER A 514 -8.44 46.28 43.06
#